data_AF-A0A353B451-F1
#
_entry.id   AF-A0A353B451-F1
#
_cell.length_a   1.000
_cell.length_b   1.000
_cell.length_c   1.000
_cell.angle_alpha   90.00
_cell.angle_beta   90.00
_cell.angle_gamma   90.00
#
_symmetry.space_group_name_H-M   'P 1'
#
loop_
_entity.id
_entity.type
_entity.pdbx_description
1 polymer ?
#
loop_
_entity_poly.entity_id
_entity_poly.type
_entity_poly.pdbx_seq_one_letter_code
_entity_poly.pdbx_strand_id
1 'polypeptide(L)'
;MQKPMKIVILALLACCVFASRSLAEGKAYRFGAWPEDWPKELEPLRQQSQTTTIGLASVLRHEIRFNNREQLEAAWPYLLQIRSKGAPIVLFKGTGEMHLQSPSSSDASYRSPVNQNANARVARRRWLNATYIELHVDGRIVDLNRIKLPADAPIVDKRFRKLPKNSDDTATDM
;
A
#
# COMPACT_ATOMS: atom_id res chain seq x y z
N MET A 1 13.71 37.67 42.07
CA MET A 1 14.00 36.24 41.82
C MET A 1 13.00 35.70 40.80
N GLN A 2 13.38 35.59 39.52
CA GLN A 2 12.48 35.23 38.41
C GLN A 2 13.19 34.34 37.38
N LYS A 3 13.99 33.37 37.87
CA LYS A 3 14.86 32.50 37.06
C LYS A 3 14.39 31.04 36.84
N PRO A 4 13.53 30.39 37.66
CA PRO A 4 13.24 28.96 37.42
C PRO A 4 12.18 28.71 36.33
N MET A 5 11.21 29.61 36.13
CA MET A 5 10.07 29.36 35.24
C MET A 5 10.45 29.34 33.74
N LYS A 6 11.42 30.17 33.34
CA LYS A 6 11.91 30.19 31.94
C LYS A 6 12.66 28.90 31.57
N ILE A 7 13.39 28.32 32.53
CA ILE A 7 14.15 27.08 32.32
C ILE A 7 13.20 25.89 32.15
N VAL A 8 12.12 25.82 32.94
CA VAL A 8 11.11 24.76 32.83
C VAL A 8 10.35 24.84 31.50
N ILE A 9 10.00 26.04 31.04
CA ILE A 9 9.32 26.22 29.74
C ILE A 9 10.23 25.84 28.57
N LEU A 10 11.52 26.21 28.62
CA LEU A 10 12.51 25.81 27.62
C LEU A 10 12.73 24.29 27.59
N ALA A 11 12.78 23.64 28.75
CA ALA A 11 12.90 22.18 28.84
C ALA A 11 11.67 21.45 28.29
N LEU A 12 10.46 21.94 28.56
CA LEU A 12 9.21 21.37 28.03
C LEU A 12 9.12 21.54 26.51
N LEU A 13 9.48 22.71 25.97
CA LEU A 13 9.51 22.93 24.51
C LEU A 13 10.54 22.03 23.84
N ALA A 14 11.73 21.86 24.42
CA ALA A 14 12.75 20.93 23.90
C ALA A 14 12.26 19.48 23.91
N CYS A 15 11.53 19.06 24.97
CA CYS A 15 10.96 17.72 25.07
C CYS A 15 9.87 17.46 24.01
N CYS A 16 9.02 18.46 23.75
CA CYS A 16 7.99 18.37 22.70
C CYS A 16 8.60 18.29 21.28
N VAL A 17 9.68 19.03 21.00
CA VAL A 17 10.37 18.99 19.70
C VAL A 17 11.07 17.63 19.49
N PHE A 18 11.61 17.01 20.54
CA PHE A 18 12.22 15.67 20.45
C PHE A 18 11.19 14.54 20.36
N ALA A 19 10.08 14.62 21.08
CA ALA A 19 9.01 13.62 21.02
C ALA A 19 8.30 13.58 19.65
N SER A 20 8.31 14.68 18.90
CA SER A 20 7.63 14.80 17.60
C SER A 20 8.29 14.01 16.45
N ARG A 21 9.55 13.57 16.61
CA ARG A 21 10.27 12.81 15.56
C ARG A 21 9.99 11.31 15.57
N SER A 22 9.32 10.79 16.59
CA SER A 22 9.26 9.33 16.85
C SER A 22 7.97 8.63 16.41
N LEU A 23 7.05 9.29 15.70
CA LEU A 23 5.72 8.73 15.40
C LEU A 23 5.47 8.32 13.94
N ALA A 24 6.49 8.22 13.10
CA ALA A 24 6.30 7.86 11.69
C ALA A 24 7.44 7.01 11.07
N GLU A 25 7.98 6.03 11.79
CA GLU A 25 8.93 5.09 11.18
C GLU A 25 8.21 3.82 10.70
N GLY A 26 7.57 3.92 9.53
CA GLY A 26 7.44 2.73 8.70
C GLY A 26 8.84 2.33 8.25
N LYS A 27 9.27 1.09 8.49
CA LYS A 27 10.54 0.59 7.91
C LYS A 27 10.37 0.54 6.40
N ALA A 28 11.09 1.43 5.71
CA ALA A 28 11.20 1.40 4.26
C ALA A 28 12.50 0.69 3.87
N TYR A 29 12.36 -0.43 3.17
CA TYR A 29 13.50 -1.12 2.56
C TYR A 29 13.70 -0.56 1.16
N ARG A 30 14.91 -0.04 0.89
CA ARG A 30 15.27 0.60 -0.39
C ARG A 30 15.27 -0.35 -1.59
N PHE A 31 15.27 -1.66 -1.32
CA PHE A 31 15.15 -2.71 -2.33
C PHE A 31 14.02 -3.65 -1.90
N GLY A 32 13.27 -4.17 -2.86
CA GLY A 32 12.16 -5.07 -2.61
C GLY A 32 12.56 -6.25 -1.74
N ALA A 33 12.07 -6.30 -0.51
CA ALA A 33 12.15 -7.48 0.35
C ALA A 33 11.06 -8.47 -0.11
N TRP A 34 11.17 -8.92 -1.36
CA TRP A 34 10.20 -9.80 -1.98
C TRP A 34 10.40 -11.23 -1.48
N PRO A 35 9.30 -11.98 -1.26
CA PRO A 35 9.37 -13.42 -1.02
C PRO A 35 10.18 -14.16 -2.08
N GLU A 36 10.91 -15.20 -1.67
CA GLU A 36 11.73 -16.04 -2.57
C GLU A 36 10.89 -16.83 -3.59
N ASP A 37 9.61 -17.04 -3.30
CA ASP A 37 8.66 -17.80 -4.14
C ASP A 37 7.97 -16.94 -5.21
N TRP A 38 8.37 -15.68 -5.38
CA TRP A 38 7.91 -14.84 -6.48
C TRP A 38 8.54 -15.27 -7.81
N PRO A 39 7.83 -15.12 -8.94
CA PRO A 39 8.37 -15.46 -10.25
C PRO A 39 9.69 -14.74 -10.53
N LYS A 40 10.70 -15.50 -10.97
CA LYS A 40 12.05 -14.99 -11.30
C LYS A 40 12.02 -13.91 -12.39
N GLU A 41 10.98 -13.91 -13.23
CA GLU A 41 10.79 -12.92 -14.29
C GLU A 41 10.51 -11.52 -13.74
N LEU A 42 10.08 -11.41 -12.47
CA LEU A 42 9.92 -10.13 -11.79
C LEU A 42 11.25 -9.64 -11.19
N GLU A 43 12.27 -10.49 -11.05
CA GLU A 43 13.53 -10.16 -10.37
C GLU A 43 14.22 -8.87 -10.87
N PRO A 44 14.23 -8.55 -12.19
CA PRO A 44 14.76 -7.28 -12.67
C PRO A 44 14.07 -6.04 -12.08
N LEU A 45 12.80 -6.17 -11.67
CA LEU A 45 12.02 -5.10 -11.05
C LEU A 45 12.27 -4.98 -9.54
N ARG A 46 12.92 -5.96 -8.90
CA ARG A 46 13.21 -5.94 -7.46
C ARG A 46 14.04 -4.71 -7.08
N GLN A 47 15.01 -4.34 -7.92
CA GLN A 47 15.90 -3.20 -7.71
C GLN A 47 15.19 -1.83 -7.74
N GLN A 48 14.13 -1.70 -8.53
CA GLN A 48 13.33 -0.48 -8.64
C GLN A 48 12.09 -0.50 -7.72
N SER A 49 11.94 -1.55 -6.92
CA SER A 49 10.82 -1.69 -5.99
C SER A 49 11.19 -1.25 -4.57
N GLN A 50 10.20 -0.75 -3.85
CA GLN A 50 10.32 -0.37 -2.45
C GLN A 50 9.39 -1.24 -1.62
N THR A 51 9.82 -1.65 -0.42
CA THR A 51 8.94 -2.35 0.52
C THR A 51 8.73 -1.51 1.76
N THR A 52 7.47 -1.28 2.11
CA THR A 52 7.08 -0.53 3.30
C THR A 52 6.14 -1.36 4.15
N THR A 53 6.40 -1.42 5.45
CA THR A 53 5.48 -1.99 6.42
C THR A 53 4.39 -0.97 6.77
N ILE A 54 3.11 -1.34 6.62
CA ILE A 54 1.97 -0.45 6.84
C ILE A 54 1.08 -0.96 7.97
N GLY A 55 0.84 -0.07 8.92
CA GLY A 55 -0.12 -0.27 10.02
C GLY A 55 0.34 -1.28 11.07
N LEU A 56 -0.52 -1.48 12.07
CA LEU A 56 -0.23 -2.35 13.23
C LEU A 56 -0.14 -3.84 12.87
N ALA A 57 -0.74 -4.25 11.76
CA ALA A 57 -0.72 -5.64 11.29
C ALA A 57 0.55 -5.98 10.48
N SER A 58 1.51 -5.07 10.41
CA SER A 58 2.78 -5.22 9.68
C SER A 58 2.62 -5.61 8.21
N VAL A 59 1.51 -5.26 7.57
CA VAL A 59 1.25 -5.59 6.15
C VAL A 59 2.36 -5.01 5.29
N LEU A 60 2.93 -5.83 4.42
CA LEU A 60 3.96 -5.37 3.49
C LEU A 60 3.28 -4.76 2.26
N ARG A 61 3.74 -3.57 1.89
CA ARG A 61 3.44 -2.96 0.61
C ARG A 61 4.71 -2.98 -0.22
N HIS A 62 4.66 -3.66 -1.35
CA HIS A 62 5.69 -3.59 -2.37
C HIS A 62 5.25 -2.61 -3.45
N GLU A 63 5.89 -1.46 -3.51
CA GLU A 63 5.72 -0.48 -4.57
C GLU A 63 6.67 -0.80 -5.72
N ILE A 64 6.12 -0.94 -6.92
CA ILE A 64 6.89 -1.15 -8.14
C ILE A 64 6.59 0.01 -9.07
N ARG A 65 7.62 0.78 -9.40
CA ARG A 65 7.56 1.82 -10.41
C ARG A 65 8.00 1.22 -11.72
N PHE A 66 7.24 1.41 -12.78
CA PHE A 66 7.65 0.99 -14.12
C PHE A 66 8.22 2.19 -14.87
N ASN A 67 9.27 1.98 -15.65
CA ASN A 67 9.90 3.04 -16.45
C ASN A 67 9.09 3.35 -17.71
N ASN A 68 8.41 2.33 -18.24
CA ASN A 68 7.59 2.43 -19.44
C ASN A 68 6.49 1.37 -19.42
N ARG A 69 5.60 1.48 -20.40
CA ARG A 69 4.45 0.60 -20.56
C ARG A 69 4.85 -0.83 -20.87
N GLU A 70 5.85 -1.01 -21.72
CA GLU A 70 6.32 -2.32 -22.18
C GLU A 70 6.84 -3.15 -21.00
N GLN A 71 7.52 -2.50 -20.04
CA GLN A 71 7.97 -3.12 -18.81
C GLN A 71 6.79 -3.62 -17.96
N LEU A 72 5.72 -2.83 -17.83
CA LEU A 72 4.50 -3.25 -17.14
C LEU A 72 3.84 -4.43 -17.86
N GLU A 73 3.66 -4.35 -19.18
CA GLU A 73 2.99 -5.38 -19.98
C GLU A 73 3.74 -6.72 -19.92
N ALA A 74 5.08 -6.68 -19.96
CA ALA A 74 5.92 -7.87 -19.81
C ALA A 74 5.81 -8.49 -18.42
N ALA A 75 5.70 -7.67 -17.37
CA ALA A 75 5.59 -8.12 -15.98
C ALA A 75 4.17 -8.62 -15.64
N TRP A 76 3.15 -8.09 -16.31
CA TRP A 76 1.75 -8.27 -15.95
C TRP A 76 1.32 -9.73 -15.75
N PRO A 77 1.67 -10.70 -16.63
CA PRO A 77 1.29 -12.10 -16.42
C PRO A 77 1.85 -12.68 -15.11
N TYR A 78 3.06 -12.30 -14.73
CA TYR A 78 3.73 -12.79 -13.51
C TYR A 78 3.18 -12.10 -12.25
N LEU A 79 2.81 -10.82 -12.37
CA LEU A 79 2.13 -10.08 -11.31
C LEU A 79 0.74 -10.67 -11.00
N LEU A 80 0.06 -11.22 -12.00
CA LEU A 80 -1.20 -11.93 -11.79
C LEU A 80 -1.02 -13.27 -11.08
N GLN A 81 0.14 -13.93 -11.20
CA GLN A 81 0.43 -15.22 -10.55
C GLN A 81 0.66 -15.08 -9.04
N ILE A 82 1.22 -13.95 -8.58
CA ILE A 82 1.47 -13.69 -7.16
C ILE A 82 0.21 -13.27 -6.40
N ARG A 83 -0.84 -12.85 -7.11
CA ARG A 83 -2.12 -12.44 -6.52
C ARG A 83 -2.83 -13.65 -5.92
N SER A 84 -3.38 -13.52 -4.72
CA SER A 84 -4.24 -14.55 -4.13
C SER A 84 -5.52 -14.73 -4.98
N LYS A 85 -5.98 -15.97 -5.15
CA LYS A 85 -7.19 -16.26 -5.93
C LYS A 85 -8.41 -15.49 -5.40
N GLY A 86 -9.13 -14.82 -6.30
CA GLY A 86 -10.30 -13.99 -5.96
C GLY A 86 -9.98 -12.66 -5.26
N ALA A 87 -8.71 -12.33 -5.02
CA ALA A 87 -8.32 -11.03 -4.48
C ALA A 87 -8.56 -9.91 -5.51
N PRO A 88 -8.89 -8.69 -5.07
CA PRO A 88 -9.30 -7.63 -5.96
C PRO A 88 -8.11 -7.04 -6.73
N ILE A 89 -8.42 -6.41 -7.85
CA ILE A 89 -7.57 -5.38 -8.46
C ILE A 89 -8.22 -4.04 -8.16
N VAL A 90 -7.51 -3.19 -7.42
CA VAL A 90 -8.00 -1.88 -7.01
C VAL A 90 -7.41 -0.83 -7.93
N LEU A 91 -8.25 -0.04 -8.58
CA LEU A 91 -7.82 1.01 -9.49
C LEU A 91 -7.81 2.34 -8.77
N PHE A 92 -6.68 3.04 -8.82
CA PHE A 92 -6.52 4.39 -8.32
C PHE A 92 -6.17 5.32 -9.49
N LYS A 93 -6.46 6.61 -9.34
CA LYS A 93 -5.90 7.63 -10.21
C LYS A 93 -4.49 7.93 -9.72
N GLY A 94 -3.50 7.96 -10.60
CA GLY A 94 -2.14 8.31 -10.17
C GLY A 94 -1.15 8.46 -11.31
N THR A 95 0.12 8.18 -11.00
CA THR A 95 1.31 8.52 -11.79
C THR A 95 1.94 7.32 -12.52
N GLY A 96 1.21 6.20 -12.63
CA GLY A 96 1.71 4.99 -13.31
C GLY A 96 2.41 3.99 -12.38
N GLU A 97 2.29 4.18 -11.07
CA GLU A 97 2.83 3.28 -10.06
C GLU A 97 1.92 2.06 -9.85
N MET A 98 2.49 0.97 -9.36
CA MET A 98 1.72 -0.18 -8.90
C MET A 98 2.13 -0.53 -7.48
N HIS A 99 1.15 -0.85 -6.66
CA HIS A 99 1.39 -1.43 -5.35
C HIS A 99 0.88 -2.87 -5.30
N LEU A 100 1.68 -3.73 -4.72
CA LEU A 100 1.26 -5.05 -4.25
C LEU A 100 1.18 -4.98 -2.74
N GLN A 101 0.03 -5.32 -2.19
CA GLN A 101 -0.10 -5.55 -0.75
C GLN A 101 -0.04 -7.03 -0.49
N SER A 102 0.81 -7.42 0.44
CA SER A 102 1.04 -8.80 0.87
C SER A 102 1.06 -8.87 2.40
N PRO A 103 0.62 -10.01 2.98
CA PRO A 103 0.76 -10.23 4.41
C PRO A 103 2.24 -10.29 4.82
N SER A 104 2.54 -9.93 6.06
CA SER A 104 3.91 -9.89 6.59
C SER A 104 4.60 -11.24 6.68
N SER A 105 3.85 -12.34 6.78
CA SER A 105 4.39 -13.67 7.01
C SER A 105 4.62 -14.38 5.68
N SER A 106 5.80 -14.97 5.53
CA SER A 106 6.18 -15.92 4.48
C SER A 106 5.39 -17.22 4.47
N ASP A 107 4.36 -17.34 5.33
CA ASP A 107 3.55 -18.54 5.43
C ASP A 107 2.67 -18.71 4.18
N ALA A 108 2.96 -19.78 3.42
CA ALA A 108 2.20 -20.17 2.22
C ALA A 108 0.70 -20.39 2.50
N SER A 109 0.30 -20.52 3.77
CA SER A 109 -1.09 -20.62 4.23
C SER A 109 -1.94 -19.38 3.89
N TYR A 110 -1.31 -18.24 3.58
CA TYR A 110 -1.99 -17.00 3.15
C TYR A 110 -2.44 -16.99 1.68
N ARG A 111 -2.12 -18.04 0.92
CA ARG A 111 -2.62 -18.22 -0.46
C ARG A 111 -4.00 -18.89 -0.52
N SER A 112 -4.53 -19.34 0.61
CA SER A 112 -5.83 -20.02 0.68
C SER A 112 -7.00 -19.08 0.35
N PRO A 113 -8.08 -19.59 -0.29
CA PRO A 113 -9.22 -18.77 -0.67
C PRO A 113 -9.78 -18.11 0.57
N VAL A 114 -9.74 -16.78 0.54
CA VAL A 114 -10.16 -15.84 1.58
C VAL A 114 -11.29 -16.41 2.42
N ASN A 115 -11.04 -16.65 3.71
CA ASN A 115 -12.10 -16.75 4.70
C ASN A 115 -12.71 -15.35 4.79
N GLN A 116 -13.67 -15.10 3.90
CA GLN A 116 -14.30 -13.81 3.69
C GLN A 116 -14.97 -13.47 5.00
N ASN A 117 -14.36 -12.57 5.78
CA ASN A 117 -15.09 -11.93 6.85
C ASN A 117 -16.11 -11.02 6.17
N ALA A 118 -17.25 -11.61 5.74
CA ALA A 118 -18.28 -10.96 4.94
C ALA A 118 -18.84 -9.71 5.65
N ASN A 119 -18.67 -9.68 6.97
CA ASN A 119 -19.08 -8.60 7.86
C ASN A 119 -18.03 -7.48 8.00
N ALA A 120 -16.87 -7.57 7.34
CA ALA A 120 -15.86 -6.51 7.38
C ALA A 120 -16.38 -5.25 6.66
N ARG A 121 -16.87 -4.27 7.43
CA ARG A 121 -17.35 -2.97 6.94
C ARG A 121 -16.34 -2.19 6.09
N VAL A 122 -15.05 -2.52 6.19
CA VAL A 122 -13.98 -1.90 5.43
C VAL A 122 -13.39 -2.92 4.47
N ALA A 123 -13.59 -2.71 3.17
CA ALA A 123 -13.08 -3.59 2.11
C ALA A 123 -11.59 -3.91 2.27
N ARG A 124 -10.77 -2.98 2.80
CA ARG A 124 -9.35 -3.21 3.06
C ARG A 124 -9.08 -4.26 4.14
N ARG A 125 -9.91 -4.33 5.19
CA ARG A 125 -9.78 -5.36 6.25
C ARG A 125 -10.06 -6.77 5.73
N ARG A 126 -10.91 -6.89 4.71
CA ARG A 126 -11.24 -8.17 4.06
C ARG A 126 -10.03 -8.83 3.38
N TRP A 127 -9.04 -8.03 2.96
CA TRP A 127 -7.91 -8.50 2.15
C TRP A 127 -6.56 -8.37 2.87
N LEU A 128 -6.53 -8.12 4.19
CA LEU A 128 -5.26 -8.01 4.94
C LEU A 128 -4.41 -9.28 4.90
N ASN A 129 -5.05 -10.43 4.70
CA ASN A 129 -4.41 -11.74 4.64
C ASN A 129 -4.29 -12.27 3.20
N ALA A 130 -4.39 -11.40 2.19
CA ALA A 130 -4.33 -11.79 0.79
C ALA A 130 -3.37 -10.89 0.03
N THR A 131 -2.68 -11.46 -0.96
CA THR A 131 -1.90 -10.66 -1.90
C THR A 131 -2.81 -10.07 -2.95
N TYR A 132 -2.89 -8.74 -3.03
CA TYR A 132 -3.75 -8.04 -3.98
C TYR A 132 -3.04 -6.86 -4.66
N ILE A 133 -3.55 -6.45 -5.82
CA ILE A 133 -2.92 -5.46 -6.69
C ILE A 133 -3.66 -4.12 -6.58
N GLU A 134 -2.92 -3.04 -6.39
CA GLU A 134 -3.38 -1.66 -6.57
C GLU A 134 -2.69 -1.06 -7.79
N LEU A 135 -3.46 -0.68 -8.82
CA LEU A 135 -2.98 -0.06 -10.04
C LEU A 135 -3.25 1.44 -10.02
N HIS A 136 -2.22 2.27 -10.17
CA HIS A 136 -2.39 3.72 -10.32
C HIS A 136 -2.43 4.09 -11.80
N VAL A 137 -3.64 4.21 -12.33
CA VAL A 137 -3.93 4.46 -13.74
C VAL A 137 -3.57 5.90 -14.11
N ASP A 138 -2.64 6.04 -15.04
CA ASP A 138 -2.17 7.32 -15.61
C ASP A 138 -2.47 7.45 -17.12
N GLY A 139 -2.87 6.35 -17.77
CA GLY A 139 -3.11 6.28 -19.22
C GLY A 139 -1.84 6.29 -20.08
N ARG A 140 -0.65 6.39 -19.48
CA ARG A 140 0.64 6.36 -20.18
C ARG A 140 1.32 5.02 -19.96
N ILE A 141 1.62 4.69 -18.72
CA ILE A 141 2.24 3.41 -18.34
C ILE A 141 1.14 2.40 -18.03
N VAL A 142 0.22 2.75 -17.13
CA VAL A 142 -0.91 1.91 -16.73
C VAL A 142 -2.12 2.30 -17.58
N ASP A 143 -2.31 1.58 -18.69
CA ASP A 143 -3.44 1.74 -19.61
C ASP A 143 -4.34 0.49 -19.60
N LEU A 144 -5.57 0.66 -19.09
CA LEU A 144 -6.55 -0.43 -18.95
C LEU A 144 -7.05 -0.97 -20.29
N ASN A 145 -6.83 -0.27 -21.41
CA ASN A 145 -7.19 -0.78 -22.74
C ASN A 145 -6.16 -1.77 -23.29
N ARG A 146 -4.96 -1.85 -22.68
CA ARG A 146 -3.87 -2.69 -23.17
C ARG A 146 -3.55 -3.88 -22.27
N ILE A 147 -3.80 -3.77 -20.97
CA ILE A 147 -3.66 -4.90 -20.05
C ILE A 147 -4.99 -5.66 -19.93
N LYS A 148 -4.95 -6.99 -20.07
CA LYS A 148 -6.12 -7.82 -19.79
C LYS A 148 -6.26 -7.99 -18.29
N LEU A 149 -7.39 -7.55 -17.75
CA LEU A 149 -7.76 -7.83 -16.36
C LEU A 149 -8.27 -9.29 -16.27
N PRO A 150 -7.86 -10.06 -15.25
CA PRO A 150 -8.32 -11.43 -15.07
C PRO A 150 -9.82 -11.47 -14.72
N ALA A 151 -10.54 -12.41 -15.33
CA ALA A 151 -11.99 -12.54 -15.19
C ALA A 151 -12.45 -12.97 -13.78
N ASP A 152 -11.55 -13.60 -13.01
CA ASP A 152 -11.81 -14.07 -11.65
C ASP A 152 -11.49 -13.02 -10.57
N ALA A 153 -11.06 -11.81 -10.95
CA ALA A 153 -10.74 -10.74 -10.01
C ALA A 153 -11.86 -9.70 -9.90
N PRO A 154 -12.38 -9.44 -8.70
CA PRO A 154 -13.21 -8.26 -8.47
C PRO A 154 -12.44 -6.98 -8.79
N ILE A 155 -13.02 -6.12 -9.63
CA ILE A 155 -12.44 -4.80 -9.95
C ILE A 155 -13.05 -3.75 -9.03
N VAL A 156 -12.21 -3.08 -8.23
CA VAL A 156 -12.64 -2.00 -7.34
C VAL A 156 -12.11 -0.68 -7.88
N ASP A 157 -12.96 0.06 -8.58
CA ASP A 157 -12.58 1.35 -9.16
C ASP A 157 -12.69 2.49 -8.13
N LYS A 158 -11.56 3.07 -7.75
CA LYS A 158 -11.45 4.22 -6.85
C LYS A 158 -10.91 5.47 -7.55
N ARG A 159 -10.74 5.46 -8.88
CA ARG A 159 -10.20 6.59 -9.65
C ARG A 159 -11.01 7.87 -9.50
N PHE A 160 -12.32 7.73 -9.26
CA PHE A 160 -13.28 8.84 -9.21
C PHE A 160 -13.92 9.03 -7.83
N ARG A 161 -13.35 8.42 -6.79
CA ARG A 161 -13.92 8.55 -5.45
C ARG A 161 -13.82 10.02 -5.03
N LYS A 162 -14.97 10.69 -4.95
CA LYS A 162 -15.05 12.03 -4.36
C LYS A 162 -14.49 11.94 -2.95
N LEU A 163 -13.49 12.76 -2.65
CA LEU A 163 -13.13 13.00 -1.26
C LEU A 163 -14.41 13.47 -0.55
N PRO A 164 -14.71 12.99 0.67
CA PRO A 164 -15.77 13.60 1.46
C PRO A 164 -15.47 15.10 1.52
N LYS A 165 -16.46 15.89 1.12
CA LYS A 165 -16.41 17.35 1.19
C LYS A 165 -16.27 17.67 2.69
N ASN A 166 -15.07 18.07 3.11
CA ASN A 166 -14.62 18.45 4.46
C ASN A 166 -15.44 17.94 5.66
N SER A 167 -14.80 17.12 6.50
CA SER A 167 -15.18 16.92 7.91
C SER A 167 -14.79 18.12 8.79
N ASP A 168 -14.89 19.34 8.28
CA ASP A 168 -14.66 20.57 9.07
C ASP A 168 -15.95 21.12 9.70
N ASP A 169 -17.12 20.50 9.45
CA ASP A 169 -18.41 20.91 10.03
C ASP A 169 -18.77 20.19 11.36
N THR A 170 -17.82 19.50 12.01
CA THR A 170 -18.05 18.87 13.34
C THR A 170 -16.91 19.14 14.32
N ALA A 171 -16.60 20.42 14.52
CA ALA A 171 -15.82 20.90 15.67
C ALA A 171 -16.55 22.03 16.42
N THR A 172 -17.89 21.94 16.49
CA THR A 172 -18.71 22.79 17.37
C THR A 172 -19.80 21.93 18.03
N ASP A 173 -19.37 20.95 18.82
CA ASP A 173 -20.15 20.41 19.94
C ASP A 173 -19.26 19.44 20.75
N MET A 174 -18.33 20.00 21.54
CA MET A 174 -17.85 19.47 22.82
C MET A 174 -17.30 20.62 23.65
#